data_AF-A0A9X2BCF6-F1
#
_entry.id   AF-A0A9X2BCF6-F1
#
_cell.length_a   1.000
_cell.length_b   1.000
_cell.length_c   1.000
_cell.angle_alpha   90.00
_cell.angle_beta   90.00
_cell.angle_gamma   90.00
#
_symmetry.space_group_name_H-M   'P 1'
#
loop_
_entity.id
_entity.type
_entity.pdbx_description
1 polymer ?
#
loop_
_entity_poly.entity_id
_entity_poly.type
_entity_poly.pdbx_seq_one_letter_code
_entity_poly.pdbx_strand_id
1 'polypeptide(L)'
;MKTKSGQVTEEMVSRFHELNQQAKAIDAELSELKKKFNTHFDYMCGESEKGEALYGSYKLQRQIRKSESFHTEKTVQKLEELNLQDCIITTKQPDKQKIEAAMTLGLIPQGELDGCLLRKITPVIVVKEMPSVK
;
A
#
# COMPACT_ATOMS: atom_id res chain seq x y z
N MET A 1 -24.31 -6.43 37.55
CA MET A 1 -22.95 -6.94 37.26
C MET A 1 -22.46 -6.22 36.01
N LYS A 2 -21.38 -5.45 36.10
CA LYS A 2 -20.83 -4.69 34.96
C LYS A 2 -20.11 -5.68 34.04
N THR A 3 -20.59 -5.88 32.82
CA THR A 3 -19.86 -6.61 31.78
C THR A 3 -18.51 -5.94 31.56
N LYS A 4 -17.41 -6.65 31.81
CA LYS A 4 -16.06 -6.16 31.53
C LYS A 4 -15.94 -5.93 30.02
N SER A 5 -16.00 -4.67 29.59
CA SER A 5 -15.72 -4.26 28.22
C SER A 5 -14.28 -4.68 27.88
N GLY A 6 -14.11 -5.74 27.07
CA GLY A 6 -12.81 -6.25 26.64
C GLY A 6 -12.62 -7.77 26.64
N GLN A 7 -13.62 -8.59 26.99
CA GLN A 7 -13.48 -10.05 26.88
C GLN A 7 -13.67 -10.50 25.42
N VAL A 8 -12.68 -11.24 24.90
CA VAL A 8 -12.73 -11.91 23.59
C VAL A 8 -13.13 -13.36 23.81
N THR A 9 -14.12 -13.84 23.07
CA THR A 9 -14.53 -15.25 23.11
C THR A 9 -13.92 -16.04 21.97
N GLU A 10 -13.82 -17.36 22.14
CA GLU A 10 -13.38 -18.27 21.07
C GLU A 10 -14.26 -18.14 19.82
N GLU A 11 -15.58 -18.03 20.00
CA GLU A 11 -16.54 -17.82 18.92
C GLU A 11 -16.26 -16.53 18.12
N MET A 12 -15.86 -15.44 18.79
CA MET A 12 -15.48 -14.20 18.09
C MET A 12 -14.23 -14.40 17.24
N VAL A 13 -13.24 -15.13 17.75
CA VAL A 13 -11.97 -15.39 17.06
C VAL A 13 -12.16 -16.34 15.89
N SER A 14 -12.94 -17.42 16.07
CA SER A 14 -13.26 -18.37 14.99
C SER A 14 -14.07 -17.68 13.89
N ARG A 15 -15.08 -16.88 14.26
CA ARG A 15 -15.88 -16.13 13.29
C ARG A 15 -15.05 -15.12 12.52
N PHE A 16 -14.12 -14.43 13.18
CA PHE A 16 -13.19 -13.53 12.51
C PHE A 16 -12.31 -14.28 11.50
N HIS A 17 -11.78 -15.45 11.89
CA HIS A 17 -10.97 -16.28 11.00
C HIS A 17 -11.74 -16.70 9.74
N GLU A 18 -12.97 -17.22 9.92
CA GLU A 18 -13.85 -17.60 8.80
C GLU A 18 -14.14 -16.43 7.86
N LEU A 19 -14.55 -15.28 8.41
CA LEU A 19 -14.86 -14.10 7.62
C LEU A 19 -13.64 -13.58 6.86
N ASN A 20 -12.45 -13.64 7.45
CA ASN A 20 -11.22 -13.23 6.78
C ASN A 20 -10.89 -14.17 5.59
N GLN A 21 -11.13 -15.47 5.73
CA GLN A 21 -10.93 -16.43 4.63
C GLN A 21 -11.98 -16.23 3.52
N GLN A 22 -13.24 -15.98 3.89
CA GLN A 22 -14.30 -15.64 2.93
C GLN A 22 -14.00 -14.33 2.19
N ALA A 23 -13.53 -13.29 2.89
CA ALA A 23 -13.14 -12.03 2.29
C ALA A 23 -12.04 -12.23 1.24
N LYS A 24 -11.00 -13.01 1.55
CA LYS A 24 -9.95 -13.36 0.58
C LYS A 24 -10.48 -14.11 -0.64
N ALA A 25 -11.43 -15.03 -0.44
CA ALA A 25 -12.04 -15.78 -1.53
C ALA A 25 -12.87 -14.85 -2.45
N ILE A 26 -13.65 -13.94 -1.86
CA ILE A 26 -14.41 -12.92 -2.60
C ILE A 26 -13.46 -11.99 -3.36
N ASP A 27 -12.38 -11.52 -2.72
CA ASP A 27 -11.37 -10.67 -3.36
C ASP A 27 -10.71 -11.36 -4.55
N ALA A 28 -10.44 -12.67 -4.44
CA ALA A 28 -9.89 -13.48 -5.53
C ALA A 28 -10.89 -13.60 -6.69
N GLU A 29 -12.17 -13.89 -6.41
CA GLU A 29 -13.21 -13.96 -7.44
C GLU A 29 -13.42 -12.62 -8.15
N LEU A 30 -13.48 -11.52 -7.40
CA LEU A 30 -13.57 -10.17 -7.95
C LEU A 30 -12.34 -9.83 -8.81
N SER A 31 -11.15 -10.25 -8.41
CA SER A 31 -9.92 -10.06 -9.18
C SER A 31 -9.98 -10.79 -10.52
N GLU A 32 -10.43 -12.04 -10.54
CA GLU A 32 -10.59 -12.82 -11.78
C GLU A 32 -11.65 -12.21 -12.71
N LEU A 33 -12.78 -11.74 -12.17
CA LEU A 33 -13.79 -11.03 -12.96
C LEU A 33 -13.24 -9.73 -13.55
N LYS A 34 -12.50 -8.94 -12.77
CA LYS A 34 -11.84 -7.71 -13.26
C LYS A 34 -10.88 -8.01 -14.41
N LYS A 35 -10.09 -9.08 -14.32
CA LYS A 35 -9.20 -9.50 -15.43
C LYS A 35 -10.00 -9.81 -16.68
N LYS A 36 -11.07 -10.63 -16.57
CA LYS A 36 -11.95 -10.97 -17.70
C LYS A 36 -12.58 -9.74 -18.34
N PHE A 37 -13.06 -8.79 -17.54
CA PHE A 37 -13.64 -7.54 -18.05
C PHE A 37 -12.62 -6.67 -18.77
N ASN A 38 -11.39 -6.57 -18.24
CA ASN A 38 -10.32 -5.84 -18.94
C ASN A 38 -9.99 -6.52 -20.28
N THR A 39 -9.76 -7.83 -20.30
CA THR A 39 -9.50 -8.58 -21.54
C THR A 39 -10.62 -8.43 -22.56
N HIS A 40 -11.87 -8.43 -22.10
CA HIS A 40 -13.01 -8.16 -22.98
C HIS A 40 -12.93 -6.77 -23.62
N PHE A 41 -12.66 -5.72 -22.84
CA PHE A 41 -12.51 -4.38 -23.38
C PHE A 41 -11.21 -4.19 -24.19
N ASP A 42 -10.16 -4.95 -23.92
CA ASP A 42 -8.94 -4.95 -24.73
C ASP A 42 -9.24 -5.41 -26.15
N TYR A 43 -10.05 -6.47 -26.29
CA TYR A 43 -10.52 -6.95 -27.59
C TYR A 43 -11.49 -5.97 -28.27
N MET A 44 -12.43 -5.40 -27.51
CA MET A 44 -13.50 -4.55 -28.07
C MET A 44 -13.04 -3.13 -28.43
N CYS A 45 -12.17 -2.53 -27.62
CA CYS A 45 -11.82 -1.12 -27.69
C CYS A 45 -10.31 -0.86 -27.72
N GLY A 46 -9.46 -1.86 -27.43
CA GLY A 46 -8.00 -1.71 -27.33
C GLY A 46 -7.53 -1.46 -25.89
N GLU A 47 -6.27 -1.78 -25.57
CA GLU A 47 -5.77 -1.88 -24.18
C GLU A 47 -5.84 -0.58 -23.34
N SER A 48 -5.76 0.59 -23.99
CA SER A 48 -5.68 1.89 -23.31
C SER A 48 -6.92 2.77 -23.46
N GLU A 49 -8.01 2.20 -23.97
CA GLU A 49 -9.22 2.95 -24.30
C GLU A 49 -10.32 2.81 -23.25
N LYS A 50 -11.17 3.81 -23.13
CA LYS A 50 -12.37 3.69 -22.28
C LYS A 50 -13.39 2.77 -22.97
N GLY A 51 -14.16 2.03 -22.18
CA GLY A 51 -15.15 1.10 -22.69
C GLY A 51 -16.40 1.09 -21.83
N GLU A 52 -17.54 0.87 -22.47
CA GLU A 52 -18.84 0.81 -21.81
C GLU A 52 -19.71 -0.28 -22.45
N ALA A 53 -20.37 -1.09 -21.64
CA ALA A 53 -21.27 -2.13 -22.09
C ALA A 53 -22.45 -2.29 -21.10
N LEU A 54 -23.64 -2.58 -21.64
CA LEU A 54 -24.84 -2.84 -20.86
C LEU A 54 -25.11 -4.35 -20.80
N TYR A 55 -25.33 -4.87 -19.60
CA TYR A 55 -25.67 -6.27 -19.34
C TYR A 55 -26.90 -6.32 -18.43
N GLY A 56 -28.09 -6.46 -19.03
CA GLY A 56 -29.35 -6.41 -18.31
C GLY A 56 -29.50 -5.11 -17.53
N SER A 57 -29.65 -5.20 -16.21
CA SER A 57 -29.75 -4.04 -15.31
C SER A 57 -28.41 -3.43 -14.90
N TYR A 58 -27.28 -3.96 -15.39
CA TYR A 58 -25.95 -3.53 -14.99
C TYR A 58 -25.22 -2.82 -16.13
N LYS A 59 -24.41 -1.83 -15.76
CA LYS A 59 -23.56 -1.09 -16.68
C LYS A 59 -22.09 -1.34 -16.32
N LEU A 60 -21.37 -2.00 -17.22
CA LEU A 60 -19.95 -2.24 -17.08
C LEU A 60 -19.17 -1.11 -17.75
N GLN A 61 -18.28 -0.45 -17.01
CA GLN A 61 -17.46 0.66 -17.52
C GLN A 61 -15.99 0.46 -17.17
N ARG A 62 -15.11 0.57 -18.18
CA ARG A 62 -13.66 0.65 -17.98
C ARG A 62 -13.22 2.11 -17.90
N GLN A 63 -12.61 2.46 -16.76
CA GLN A 63 -11.99 3.76 -16.57
C GLN A 63 -10.48 3.65 -16.79
N ILE A 64 -9.94 4.53 -17.63
CA ILE A 64 -8.49 4.66 -17.81
C ILE A 64 -8.01 5.86 -17.01
N ARG A 65 -7.05 5.64 -16.11
CA ARG A 65 -6.36 6.70 -15.37
C ARG A 65 -4.92 6.75 -15.87
N LYS A 66 -4.54 7.86 -16.50
CA LYS A 66 -3.14 8.12 -16.88
C LYS A 66 -2.48 8.89 -15.74
N SER A 67 -1.29 8.44 -15.34
CA SER A 67 -0.41 9.17 -14.44
C SER A 67 0.89 9.40 -15.19
N GLU A 68 1.26 10.66 -15.37
CA GLU A 68 2.53 11.04 -15.96
C GLU A 68 3.41 11.60 -14.84
N SER A 69 4.65 11.13 -14.78
CA SER A 69 5.65 11.65 -13.85
C SER A 69 6.97 11.82 -14.58
N PHE A 70 7.70 12.87 -14.24
CA PHE A 70 9.06 13.05 -14.73
C PHE A 70 9.96 11.93 -14.24
N HIS A 71 10.88 11.48 -15.09
CA HIS A 71 11.94 10.59 -14.65
C HIS A 71 12.97 11.44 -13.90
N THR A 72 12.97 11.37 -12.57
CA THR A 72 13.73 12.27 -11.69
C THR A 72 15.16 12.53 -12.18
N GLU A 73 15.97 11.50 -12.37
CA GLU A 73 17.39 11.68 -12.76
C GLU A 73 17.56 12.30 -14.15
N LYS A 74 16.92 11.72 -15.19
CA LYS A 74 17.00 12.24 -16.56
C LYS A 74 16.48 13.67 -16.68
N THR A 75 15.40 13.99 -15.95
CA THR A 75 14.83 15.33 -15.95
C THR A 75 15.73 16.31 -15.21
N VAL A 76 16.28 15.96 -14.04
CA VAL A 76 17.24 16.81 -13.32
C VAL A 76 18.48 17.07 -14.18
N GLN A 77 19.08 16.03 -14.76
CA GLN A 77 20.23 16.18 -15.66
C GLN A 77 19.91 17.12 -16.83
N LYS A 78 18.73 16.99 -17.44
CA LYS A 78 18.31 17.87 -18.54
C LYS A 78 18.10 19.31 -18.07
N LEU A 79 17.54 19.51 -16.89
CA LEU A 79 17.37 20.84 -16.30
C LEU A 79 18.72 21.48 -15.97
N GLU A 80 19.70 20.70 -15.52
CA GLU A 80 21.09 21.15 -15.31
C GLU A 80 21.75 21.57 -16.63
N GLU A 81 21.63 20.76 -17.69
CA GLU A 81 22.11 21.11 -19.05
C GLU A 81 21.48 22.40 -19.58
N LEU A 82 20.22 22.67 -19.23
CA LEU A 82 19.49 23.88 -19.61
C LEU A 82 19.76 25.07 -18.68
N ASN A 83 20.62 24.91 -17.66
CA ASN A 83 20.89 25.90 -16.61
C ASN A 83 19.63 26.37 -15.85
N LEU A 84 18.60 25.53 -15.77
CA LEU A 84 17.33 25.83 -15.07
C LEU A 84 17.38 25.34 -13.62
N GLN A 85 18.33 25.87 -12.84
CA GLN A 85 18.51 25.44 -11.45
C GLN A 85 17.32 25.75 -10.54
N ASP A 86 16.57 26.83 -10.82
CA ASP A 86 15.35 27.17 -10.09
C ASP A 86 14.23 26.12 -10.25
N CYS A 87 14.33 25.24 -11.26
CA CYS A 87 13.42 24.12 -11.48
C CYS A 87 13.85 22.83 -10.75
N ILE A 88 14.98 22.85 -10.02
CA ILE A 88 15.53 21.70 -9.31
C ILE A 88 15.40 21.94 -7.80
N ILE A 89 14.72 21.02 -7.11
CA ILE A 89 14.54 21.11 -5.66
C ILE A 89 15.71 20.42 -4.97
N THR A 90 16.51 21.18 -4.23
CA THR A 90 17.56 20.64 -3.34
C THR A 90 17.00 20.49 -1.93
N THR A 91 16.85 19.26 -1.44
CA THR A 91 16.33 19.01 -0.08
C THR A 91 17.44 18.52 0.87
N LYS A 92 17.53 19.12 2.07
CA LYS A 92 18.34 18.57 3.18
C LYS A 92 17.56 17.44 3.85
N GLN A 93 18.07 16.22 3.79
CA GLN A 93 17.44 15.04 4.38
C GLN A 93 18.40 14.36 5.38
N PRO A 94 17.91 13.78 6.48
CA PRO A 94 18.73 13.00 7.40
C PRO A 94 19.35 11.80 6.67
N ASP A 95 20.67 11.68 6.70
CA ASP A 95 21.39 10.52 6.20
C ASP A 95 21.31 9.41 7.26
N LYS A 96 20.27 8.57 7.17
CA LYS A 96 19.99 7.52 8.16
C LYS A 96 21.20 6.61 8.39
N GLN A 97 21.90 6.22 7.33
CA GLN A 97 23.05 5.31 7.46
C GLN A 97 24.20 5.98 8.23
N LYS A 98 24.51 7.25 7.92
CA LYS A 98 25.54 7.99 8.67
C LYS A 98 25.13 8.27 10.11
N ILE A 99 23.85 8.55 10.34
CA ILE A 99 23.31 8.75 11.70
C ILE A 99 23.45 7.45 12.51
N GLU A 100 23.07 6.30 11.96
CA GLU A 100 23.21 4.99 12.62
C GLU A 100 24.68 4.63 12.89
N ALA A 101 25.57 4.89 11.94
CA ALA A 101 27.01 4.71 12.13
C ALA A 101 27.54 5.62 13.25
N ALA A 102 27.14 6.89 13.27
CA ALA A 102 27.55 7.85 14.29
C ALA A 102 27.02 7.48 15.69
N MET A 103 25.79 6.96 15.81
CA MET A 103 25.28 6.41 17.07
C MET A 103 26.06 5.16 17.51
N THR A 104 26.40 4.26 16.58
CA THR A 104 27.16 3.03 16.87
C THR A 104 28.59 3.34 17.34
N LEU A 105 29.22 4.35 16.75
CA LEU A 105 30.55 4.82 17.10
C LEU A 105 30.57 5.71 18.36
N GLY A 106 29.40 5.99 18.95
CA GLY A 106 29.28 6.86 20.14
C GLY A 106 29.53 8.35 19.85
N LEU A 107 29.55 8.76 18.58
CA LEU A 107 29.64 10.17 18.17
C LEU A 107 28.34 10.93 18.45
N ILE A 108 27.22 10.21 18.44
CA ILE A 108 25.91 10.72 18.88
C ILE A 108 25.56 9.96 20.17
N PRO A 109 25.42 10.66 21.31
CA PRO A 109 25.01 10.03 22.56
C PRO A 109 23.64 9.35 22.45
N GLN A 110 23.45 8.24 23.18
CA GLN A 110 22.15 7.57 23.23
C GLN A 110 21.07 8.52 23.77
N GLY A 111 19.90 8.54 23.12
CA GLY A 111 18.76 9.36 23.52
C GLY A 111 18.72 10.77 22.94
N GLU A 112 19.82 11.30 22.39
CA GLU A 112 19.87 12.66 21.83
C GLU A 112 18.91 12.87 20.65
N LEU A 113 18.61 11.81 19.90
CA LEU A 113 17.69 11.86 18.76
C LEU A 113 16.29 11.32 19.07
N ASP A 114 15.97 10.96 20.32
CA ASP A 114 14.69 10.36 20.66
C ASP A 114 13.50 11.28 20.33
N GLY A 115 13.67 12.59 20.54
CA GLY A 115 12.68 13.60 20.16
C GLY A 115 12.51 13.80 18.65
N CYS A 116 13.42 13.27 17.83
CA CYS A 116 13.38 13.35 16.37
C CYS A 116 12.71 12.11 15.73
N LEU A 117 12.44 11.06 16.50
CA LEU A 117 11.87 9.81 15.99
C LEU A 117 10.35 9.89 15.87
N LEU A 118 9.85 9.90 14.63
CA LEU A 118 8.43 9.69 14.36
C LEU A 118 8.08 8.21 14.50
N ARG A 119 7.58 7.81 15.67
CA ARG A 119 7.13 6.44 15.94
C ARG A 119 5.67 6.27 15.56
N LYS A 120 5.40 5.70 14.38
CA LYS A 120 4.04 5.28 13.99
C LYS A 120 3.78 3.84 14.47
N ILE A 121 3.01 3.70 15.54
CA ILE A 121 2.55 2.39 16.04
C ILE A 121 1.23 2.07 15.36
N THR A 122 1.20 1.03 14.53
CA THR A 122 -0.04 0.55 13.89
C THR A 122 -0.34 -0.86 14.42
N PRO A 123 -1.35 -1.04 15.28
CA PRO A 123 -1.73 -2.36 15.74
C PRO A 123 -2.33 -3.17 14.57
N VAL A 124 -1.91 -4.41 14.42
CA VAL A 124 -2.41 -5.34 13.39
C VAL A 124 -2.94 -6.59 14.08
N ILE A 125 -4.12 -7.05 13.67
CA ILE A 125 -4.77 -8.25 14.21
C ILE A 125 -4.57 -9.39 13.22
N VAL A 126 -4.08 -10.52 13.72
CA VAL A 126 -3.90 -11.75 12.95
C VAL A 126 -4.41 -12.92 13.77
N VAL A 127 -5.29 -13.73 13.18
CA VAL A 127 -5.74 -15.01 13.74
C VAL A 127 -5.14 -16.14 12.92
N LYS A 128 -4.53 -17.12 13.58
CA LYS A 128 -3.93 -18.31 12.97
C LYS A 128 -4.48 -19.55 13.65
N GLU A 129 -4.76 -20.58 12.87
CA GLU A 129 -5.04 -21.91 13.42
C GLU A 129 -3.77 -22.49 14.04
N MET A 130 -3.91 -23.09 15.22
CA MET A 130 -2.83 -23.82 15.86
C MET A 130 -2.89 -25.27 15.39
N PRO A 131 -1.76 -25.90 15.03
CA PRO A 131 -1.75 -27.31 14.67
C PRO A 131 -2.19 -28.17 15.86
N SER A 132 -3.15 -29.05 15.63
CA SER A 132 -3.55 -30.06 16.60
C SER A 132 -2.45 -31.11 16.73
N VAL A 133 -1.79 -31.15 17.89
CA VAL A 133 -0.91 -32.26 18.26
C VAL A 133 -1.79 -33.49 18.43
N LYS A 134 -1.60 -34.48 17.54
CA LYS A 134 -2.13 -35.83 17.72
C LYS A 134 -1.23 -36.64 18.63
#